data_AF-A0A1C6BMQ5-F1
#
_entry.id   AF-A0A1C6BMQ5-F1
#
_cell.length_a   1.000
_cell.length_b   1.000
_cell.length_c   1.000
_cell.angle_alpha   90.00
_cell.angle_beta   90.00
_cell.angle_gamma   90.00
#
_symmetry.space_group_name_H-M   'P 1'
#
loop_
_entity.id
_entity.type
_entity.pdbx_description
1 polymer ?
#
loop_
_entity_poly.entity_id
_entity_poly.type
_entity_poly.pdbx_seq_one_letter_code
_entity_poly.pdbx_strand_id
1 'polypeptide(L)'
;METNEIVTLYHGSKSGICGAIAPISRERCDFGKGFYMGTDRTQPLTLICNYPNAKMYTLSVDLSDLKILDVEVGLDWGDMIIGYIANDRMFVVLDRFFNGEITDMALIHSLSALKLGKQYVALTEKACKKIKILDEQVLSEKDRDKLKQESEANRSKGVAMAEEICRKYRRKGRFFELALTNGLDCPAFIEAFMNSRTAAALDDVYDRLQWAGEEYILDELNDEVRGLRKAGTTYSSEIMYWIGYIYRYWHYYTGEKSHEIYKMADAKTMRECWLGFHTLDVTMAIDNLKEIYKQK
;
A
#
# COMPACT_ATOMS: atom_id res chain seq x y z
N MET A 1 -15.95 -5.98 27.87
CA MET A 1 -16.97 -5.51 26.90
C MET A 1 -17.76 -6.74 26.50
N GLU A 2 -19.08 -6.72 26.62
CA GLU A 2 -19.94 -7.75 26.04
C GLU A 2 -19.67 -7.77 24.53
N THR A 3 -18.84 -8.70 24.07
CA THR A 3 -18.60 -8.93 22.66
C THR A 3 -19.91 -9.45 22.11
N ASN A 4 -20.62 -8.60 21.36
CA ASN A 4 -21.69 -9.08 20.51
C ASN A 4 -21.08 -10.19 19.65
N GLU A 5 -21.48 -11.44 19.88
CA GLU A 5 -20.82 -12.61 19.28
C GLU A 5 -20.93 -12.59 17.75
N ILE A 6 -21.87 -11.82 17.21
CA ILE A 6 -22.05 -11.62 15.78
C ILE A 6 -21.69 -10.18 15.41
N VAL A 7 -20.76 -10.03 14.47
CA VAL A 7 -20.30 -8.74 13.96
C VAL A 7 -20.66 -8.60 12.48
N THR A 8 -21.16 -7.43 12.09
CA THR A 8 -21.37 -7.09 10.67
C THR A 8 -20.11 -6.49 10.08
N LEU A 9 -19.64 -7.04 8.97
CA LEU A 9 -18.41 -6.67 8.28
C LEU A 9 -18.64 -6.52 6.78
N TYR A 10 -17.67 -5.95 6.10
CA TYR A 10 -17.72 -5.69 4.67
C TYR A 10 -16.52 -6.28 3.94
N HIS A 11 -16.77 -6.85 2.77
CA HIS A 11 -15.74 -7.39 1.88
C HIS A 11 -15.95 -6.88 0.46
N GLY A 12 -14.86 -6.51 -0.21
CA GLY A 12 -14.87 -6.11 -1.61
C GLY A 12 -14.15 -7.14 -2.47
N SER A 13 -14.82 -7.64 -3.51
CA SER A 13 -14.18 -8.49 -4.54
C SER A 13 -14.18 -7.79 -5.90
N LYS A 14 -13.03 -7.86 -6.59
CA LYS A 14 -12.84 -7.29 -7.94
C LYS A 14 -13.67 -8.00 -9.01
N SER A 15 -14.04 -9.26 -8.79
CA SER A 15 -14.75 -10.12 -9.73
C SER A 15 -15.91 -10.91 -9.13
N GLY A 16 -16.24 -10.65 -7.86
CA GLY A 16 -17.16 -11.48 -7.07
C GLY A 16 -16.48 -12.69 -6.42
N ILE A 17 -17.18 -13.32 -5.48
CA ILE A 17 -16.74 -14.56 -4.82
C ILE A 17 -17.19 -15.74 -5.69
N CYS A 18 -16.28 -16.67 -5.96
CA CYS A 18 -16.55 -17.92 -6.67
C CYS A 18 -16.26 -19.10 -5.74
N GLY A 19 -17.26 -19.95 -5.50
CA GLY A 19 -17.16 -21.05 -4.53
C GLY A 19 -17.40 -20.62 -3.08
N ALA A 20 -16.97 -21.44 -2.12
CA ALA A 20 -17.13 -21.17 -0.70
C ALA A 20 -16.13 -20.10 -0.21
N ILE A 21 -16.48 -19.38 0.85
CA ILE A 21 -15.54 -18.49 1.54
C ILE A 21 -14.39 -19.34 2.10
N ALA A 22 -13.17 -18.98 1.74
CA ALA A 22 -11.97 -19.71 2.11
C ALA A 22 -10.78 -18.73 2.29
N PRO A 23 -9.78 -19.06 3.12
CA PRO A 23 -8.62 -18.22 3.39
C PRO A 23 -7.57 -18.35 2.26
N ILE A 24 -7.99 -18.05 1.03
CA ILE A 24 -7.23 -18.31 -0.20
C ILE A 24 -6.75 -17.02 -0.87
N SER A 25 -6.62 -15.92 -0.11
CA SER A 25 -5.98 -14.71 -0.63
C SER A 25 -4.53 -14.98 -1.05
N ARG A 26 -3.93 -14.00 -1.72
CA ARG A 26 -2.51 -14.02 -2.09
C ARG A 26 -1.63 -14.17 -0.84
N GLU A 27 -0.44 -14.70 -1.04
CA GLU A 27 0.51 -15.00 0.05
C GLU A 27 1.06 -13.73 0.72
N ARG A 28 1.28 -12.67 -0.06
CA ARG A 28 1.82 -11.39 0.40
C ARG A 28 0.72 -10.37 0.71
N CYS A 29 -0.10 -10.65 1.71
CA CYS A 29 -1.05 -9.70 2.29
C CYS A 29 -0.62 -9.34 3.72
N ASP A 30 -1.17 -8.26 4.30
CA ASP A 30 -0.75 -7.67 5.60
C ASP A 30 -0.65 -8.67 6.76
N PHE A 31 -1.41 -9.77 6.66
CA PHE A 31 -1.51 -10.85 7.64
C PHE A 31 -1.41 -12.25 7.00
N GLY A 32 -0.79 -12.35 5.82
CA GLY A 32 -0.67 -13.60 5.06
C GLY A 32 -1.95 -14.05 4.34
N LYS A 33 -2.07 -15.35 4.05
CA LYS A 33 -3.27 -15.89 3.38
C LYS A 33 -4.47 -15.87 4.33
N GLY A 34 -5.59 -15.30 3.88
CA GLY A 34 -6.79 -15.17 4.70
C GLY A 34 -7.99 -14.67 3.91
N PHE A 35 -9.11 -14.48 4.60
CA PHE A 35 -10.28 -13.79 4.07
C PHE A 35 -10.45 -12.45 4.79
N TYR A 36 -10.19 -11.36 4.06
CA TYR A 36 -10.07 -10.01 4.60
C TYR A 36 -11.41 -9.26 4.58
N MET A 37 -11.75 -8.67 5.73
CA MET A 37 -13.01 -7.96 5.95
C MET A 37 -12.75 -6.70 6.81
N GLY A 38 -13.58 -5.67 6.65
CA GLY A 38 -13.46 -4.43 7.42
C GLY A 38 -14.78 -4.03 8.08
N THR A 39 -14.71 -3.32 9.20
CA THR A 39 -15.90 -2.72 9.83
C THR A 39 -16.41 -1.49 9.08
N ASP A 40 -15.55 -0.84 8.30
CA ASP A 40 -15.90 0.33 7.49
C ASP A 40 -16.15 -0.10 6.03
N ARG A 41 -17.37 0.11 5.54
CA ARG A 41 -17.78 -0.22 4.17
C ARG A 41 -16.98 0.56 3.12
N THR A 42 -16.52 1.77 3.41
CA THR A 42 -15.82 2.61 2.43
C THR A 42 -14.45 2.04 2.07
N GLN A 43 -13.80 1.34 2.99
CA GLN A 43 -12.44 0.83 2.80
C GLN A 43 -12.37 -0.33 1.77
N PRO A 44 -13.12 -1.45 1.88
CA PRO A 44 -13.10 -2.47 0.84
C PRO A 44 -13.60 -1.91 -0.50
N LEU A 45 -14.50 -0.92 -0.46
CA LEU A 45 -15.04 -0.26 -1.64
C LEU A 45 -13.97 0.52 -2.42
N THR A 46 -13.08 1.28 -1.77
CA THR A 46 -12.00 2.01 -2.47
C THR A 46 -11.04 1.07 -3.19
N LEU A 47 -10.86 -0.15 -2.71
CA LEU A 47 -10.00 -1.17 -3.34
C LEU A 47 -10.61 -1.77 -4.62
N ILE A 48 -11.94 -1.74 -4.76
CA ILE A 48 -12.65 -2.43 -5.85
C ILE A 48 -13.40 -1.49 -6.81
N CYS A 49 -13.54 -0.20 -6.48
CA CYS A 49 -14.40 0.75 -7.21
C CYS A 49 -14.01 0.96 -8.68
N ASN A 50 -12.78 0.58 -9.09
CA ASN A 50 -12.31 0.70 -10.46
C ASN A 50 -12.54 -0.56 -11.32
N TYR A 51 -13.05 -1.65 -10.74
CA TYR A 51 -13.27 -2.89 -11.47
C TYR A 51 -14.74 -2.96 -11.94
N PRO A 52 -14.99 -3.20 -13.25
CA PRO A 52 -16.35 -3.22 -13.80
C PRO A 52 -17.21 -4.36 -13.27
N ASN A 53 -16.58 -5.45 -12.84
CA ASN A 53 -17.25 -6.62 -12.29
C ASN A 53 -17.15 -6.68 -10.75
N ALA A 54 -16.84 -5.54 -10.12
CA ALA A 54 -16.71 -5.45 -8.68
C ALA A 54 -18.03 -5.74 -7.97
N LYS A 55 -17.94 -6.50 -6.88
CA LYS A 55 -19.07 -6.79 -6.00
C LYS A 55 -18.72 -6.44 -4.57
N MET A 56 -19.67 -5.80 -3.89
CA MET A 56 -19.57 -5.48 -2.49
C MET A 56 -20.44 -6.44 -1.68
N TYR A 57 -19.88 -6.96 -0.59
CA TYR A 57 -20.53 -7.94 0.26
C TYR A 57 -20.71 -7.38 1.66
N THR A 58 -21.91 -7.52 2.20
CA THR A 58 -22.18 -7.34 3.64
C THR A 58 -22.22 -8.72 4.27
N LEU A 59 -21.43 -8.90 5.33
CA LEU A 59 -21.17 -10.19 5.96
C LEU A 59 -21.57 -10.13 7.43
N SER A 60 -22.05 -11.24 7.97
CA SER A 60 -22.04 -11.48 9.42
C SER A 60 -21.00 -12.53 9.78
N VAL A 61 -20.30 -12.32 10.88
CA VAL A 61 -19.32 -13.27 11.40
C VAL A 61 -19.67 -13.61 12.84
N ASP A 62 -19.84 -14.90 13.11
CA ASP A 62 -19.98 -15.46 14.45
C ASP A 62 -18.59 -15.73 15.05
N LEU A 63 -18.25 -14.97 16.09
CA LEU A 63 -16.97 -14.99 16.78
C LEU A 63 -16.90 -16.06 17.88
N SER A 64 -18.00 -16.74 18.20
CA SER A 64 -18.03 -17.79 19.22
C SER A 64 -17.07 -18.94 18.86
N ASP A 65 -16.37 -19.44 19.89
CA ASP A 65 -15.43 -20.57 19.82
C ASP A 65 -14.23 -20.37 18.86
N LEU A 66 -13.96 -19.14 18.41
CA LEU A 66 -12.76 -18.79 17.65
C LEU A 66 -11.61 -18.41 18.58
N LYS A 67 -10.40 -18.85 18.24
CA LYS A 67 -9.19 -18.28 18.84
C LYS A 67 -8.92 -16.93 18.18
N ILE A 68 -9.27 -15.86 18.88
CA ILE A 68 -9.13 -14.50 18.39
C ILE A 68 -7.84 -13.90 18.95
N LEU A 69 -7.04 -13.34 18.07
CA LEU A 69 -5.86 -12.56 18.43
C LEU A 69 -6.14 -11.11 18.05
N ASP A 70 -6.43 -10.27 19.04
CA ASP A 70 -6.54 -8.80 18.90
C ASP A 70 -5.12 -8.24 19.08
N VAL A 71 -4.52 -7.80 17.98
CA VAL A 71 -3.08 -7.53 17.92
C VAL A 71 -2.83 -6.04 17.98
N GLU A 72 -1.96 -5.62 18.91
CA GLU A 72 -1.28 -4.33 18.80
C GLU A 72 0.05 -4.46 18.02
N VAL A 73 0.88 -5.52 18.19
CA VAL A 73 1.92 -6.01 17.22
C VAL A 73 2.37 -7.47 17.54
N GLY A 74 2.45 -8.36 16.53
CA GLY A 74 3.04 -9.73 16.57
C GLY A 74 2.03 -10.90 16.48
N LEU A 75 2.22 -11.86 15.56
CA LEU A 75 1.23 -12.90 15.17
C LEU A 75 1.88 -14.28 14.95
N ASP A 76 1.11 -15.38 15.14
CA ASP A 76 1.23 -16.68 14.43
C ASP A 76 0.30 -17.83 14.93
N TRP A 77 -0.69 -17.60 15.82
CA TRP A 77 -1.47 -18.72 16.42
C TRP A 77 -3.02 -18.61 16.43
N GLY A 78 -3.61 -17.61 15.78
CA GLY A 78 -5.07 -17.35 15.82
C GLY A 78 -5.89 -17.94 14.66
N ASP A 79 -7.18 -18.23 14.90
CA ASP A 79 -8.17 -18.54 13.84
C ASP A 79 -8.64 -17.25 13.11
N MET A 80 -8.69 -16.14 13.86
CA MET A 80 -9.10 -14.82 13.41
C MET A 80 -8.12 -13.76 13.96
N ILE A 81 -7.69 -12.85 13.10
CA ILE A 81 -6.93 -11.65 13.50
C ILE A 81 -7.86 -10.44 13.47
N ILE A 82 -7.77 -9.63 14.52
CA ILE A 82 -8.42 -8.33 14.58
C ILE A 82 -7.35 -7.27 14.81
N GLY A 83 -7.35 -6.22 14.00
CA GLY A 83 -6.41 -5.11 14.13
C GLY A 83 -7.04 -3.79 13.69
N TYR A 84 -6.47 -2.66 14.14
CA TYR A 84 -6.93 -1.36 13.67
C TYR A 84 -6.52 -1.12 12.22
N ILE A 85 -7.43 -0.54 11.45
CA ILE A 85 -7.15 -0.04 10.11
C ILE A 85 -6.19 1.13 10.26
N ALA A 86 -4.99 1.00 9.70
CA ALA A 86 -4.13 2.15 9.47
C ALA A 86 -4.85 3.09 8.51
N ASN A 87 -4.98 4.38 8.85
CA ASN A 87 -5.53 5.40 7.96
C ASN A 87 -4.63 6.65 7.94
N ASP A 88 -4.86 7.55 6.99
CA ASP A 88 -4.03 8.76 6.79
C ASP A 88 -3.90 9.64 8.05
N ARG A 89 -4.93 9.63 8.92
CA ARG A 89 -4.93 10.39 10.18
C ARG A 89 -4.03 9.75 11.24
N MET A 90 -3.89 8.42 11.24
CA MET A 90 -2.97 7.69 12.13
C MET A 90 -1.53 8.16 11.91
N PHE A 91 -1.15 8.37 10.64
CA PHE A 91 0.21 8.77 10.27
C PHE A 91 0.54 10.20 10.73
N VAL A 92 -0.41 11.15 10.64
CA VAL A 92 -0.22 12.52 11.14
C VAL A 92 0.08 12.53 12.63
N VAL A 93 -0.67 11.74 13.41
CA VAL A 93 -0.47 11.68 14.86
C VAL A 93 0.85 11.00 15.20
N LEU A 94 1.19 9.90 14.52
CA LEU A 94 2.48 9.22 14.71
C LEU A 94 3.66 10.13 14.38
N ASP A 95 3.57 10.92 13.32
CA ASP A 95 4.64 11.83 12.93
C ASP A 95 4.89 12.91 13.97
N ARG A 96 3.84 13.57 14.46
CA ARG A 96 3.95 14.54 15.56
C ARG A 96 4.62 13.93 16.79
N PHE A 97 4.40 12.65 17.05
CA PHE A 97 5.06 11.95 18.15
C PHE A 97 6.56 11.75 17.87
N PHE A 98 6.94 11.27 16.67
CA PHE A 98 8.34 11.07 16.31
C PHE A 98 9.14 12.38 16.22
N ASN A 99 8.48 13.50 15.91
CA ASN A 99 9.06 14.84 15.94
C ASN A 99 9.09 15.47 17.34
N GLY A 100 8.59 14.77 18.36
CA GLY A 100 8.54 15.25 19.75
C GLY A 100 7.51 16.36 20.00
N GLU A 101 6.59 16.59 19.06
CA GLU A 101 5.52 17.58 19.17
C GLU A 101 4.39 17.11 20.09
N ILE A 102 4.19 15.80 20.22
CA ILE A 102 3.24 15.19 21.15
C ILE A 102 3.90 14.08 21.97
N THR A 103 3.43 13.89 23.20
CA THR A 103 3.90 12.82 24.09
C THR A 103 3.33 11.46 23.69
N ASP A 104 3.90 10.40 24.23
CA ASP A 104 3.41 9.02 24.11
C ASP A 104 1.95 8.89 24.60
N MET A 105 1.60 9.54 25.71
CA MET A 105 0.22 9.60 26.19
C MET A 105 -0.70 10.35 25.22
N ALA A 106 -0.25 11.47 24.66
CA ALA A 106 -1.01 12.24 23.67
C ALA A 106 -1.18 11.46 22.36
N LEU A 107 -0.18 10.66 21.96
CA LEU A 107 -0.27 9.71 20.85
C LEU A 107 -1.35 8.65 21.11
N ILE A 108 -1.27 7.95 22.26
CA ILE A 108 -2.23 6.89 22.62
C ILE A 108 -3.67 7.43 22.65
N HIS A 109 -3.89 8.58 23.29
CA HIS A 109 -5.21 9.21 23.35
C HIS A 109 -5.68 9.69 21.97
N SER A 110 -4.79 10.23 21.15
CA SER A 110 -5.12 10.69 19.80
C SER A 110 -5.49 9.52 18.89
N LEU A 111 -4.69 8.45 18.87
CA LEU A 111 -4.98 7.23 18.10
C LEU A 111 -6.30 6.58 18.56
N SER A 112 -6.54 6.54 19.87
CA SER A 112 -7.81 6.06 20.44
C SER A 112 -9.00 6.92 20.01
N ALA A 113 -8.81 8.24 19.87
CA ALA A 113 -9.85 9.18 19.46
C ALA A 113 -10.14 9.15 17.95
N LEU A 114 -9.22 8.65 17.12
CA LEU A 114 -9.39 8.59 15.67
C LEU A 114 -10.50 7.64 15.22
N LYS A 115 -11.04 6.80 16.12
CA LYS A 115 -12.07 5.78 15.83
C LYS A 115 -11.73 4.99 14.55
N LEU A 116 -10.48 4.55 14.45
CA LEU A 116 -10.01 3.71 13.36
C LEU A 116 -10.92 2.47 13.31
N GLY A 117 -11.49 2.19 12.13
CA GLY A 117 -12.23 0.94 11.95
C GLY A 117 -11.31 -0.26 12.21
N LYS A 118 -11.87 -1.45 12.40
CA LYS A 118 -11.10 -2.67 12.59
C LYS A 118 -11.11 -3.52 11.32
N GLN A 119 -9.97 -4.11 10.99
CA GLN A 119 -9.84 -5.14 9.98
C GLN A 119 -9.91 -6.50 10.67
N TYR A 120 -10.65 -7.42 10.05
CA TYR A 120 -10.84 -8.80 10.48
C TYR A 120 -10.30 -9.71 9.39
N VAL A 121 -9.45 -10.66 9.76
CA VAL A 121 -8.86 -11.63 8.83
C VAL A 121 -9.08 -13.03 9.34
N ALA A 122 -9.90 -13.80 8.63
CA ALA A 122 -10.08 -15.23 8.90
C ALA A 122 -8.93 -16.01 8.27
N LEU A 123 -8.13 -16.70 9.09
CA LEU A 123 -6.94 -17.43 8.64
C LEU A 123 -7.21 -18.92 8.40
N THR A 124 -8.25 -19.48 9.02
CA THR A 124 -8.55 -20.91 8.97
C THR A 124 -9.90 -21.19 8.31
N GLU A 125 -10.06 -22.38 7.72
CA GLU A 125 -11.37 -22.82 7.19
C GLU A 125 -12.46 -22.82 8.28
N LYS A 126 -12.07 -23.13 9.53
CA LYS A 126 -12.94 -23.07 10.69
C LYS A 126 -13.52 -21.65 10.86
N ALA A 127 -12.67 -20.62 10.80
CA ALA A 127 -13.11 -19.23 10.88
C ALA A 127 -13.97 -18.83 9.67
N CYS A 128 -13.60 -19.25 8.46
CA CYS A 128 -14.39 -18.96 7.26
C CYS A 128 -15.81 -19.55 7.30
N LYS A 129 -16.00 -20.74 7.89
CA LYS A 129 -17.32 -21.38 8.05
C LYS A 129 -18.28 -20.60 8.97
N LYS A 130 -17.75 -19.70 9.80
CA LYS A 130 -18.52 -18.81 10.68
C LYS A 130 -18.99 -17.52 9.99
N ILE A 131 -18.60 -17.30 8.74
CA ILE A 131 -18.95 -16.12 7.94
C ILE A 131 -20.18 -16.42 7.07
N LYS A 132 -21.16 -15.53 7.09
CA LYS A 132 -22.36 -15.61 6.23
C LYS A 132 -22.51 -14.34 5.42
N ILE A 133 -22.82 -14.49 4.12
CA ILE A 133 -23.19 -13.37 3.25
C ILE A 133 -24.62 -12.98 3.59
N LEU A 134 -24.83 -11.73 3.99
CA LEU A 134 -26.15 -11.17 4.25
C LEU A 134 -26.71 -10.47 3.01
N ASP A 135 -25.85 -9.79 2.27
CA ASP A 135 -26.22 -8.99 1.10
C ASP A 135 -25.09 -8.99 0.06
N GLU A 136 -25.47 -9.07 -1.21
CA GLU A 136 -24.57 -8.94 -2.36
C GLU A 136 -25.05 -7.78 -3.24
N GLN A 137 -24.20 -6.78 -3.42
CA GLN A 137 -24.50 -5.63 -4.26
C GLN A 137 -23.53 -5.55 -5.45
N VAL A 138 -24.08 -5.53 -6.66
CA VAL A 138 -23.35 -5.18 -7.88
C VAL A 138 -23.22 -3.66 -7.94
N LEU A 139 -22.00 -3.16 -8.14
CA LEU A 139 -21.74 -1.73 -8.18
C LEU A 139 -21.97 -1.18 -9.60
N SER A 140 -23.01 -0.36 -9.78
CA SER A 140 -23.24 0.30 -11.07
C SER A 140 -22.13 1.30 -11.38
N GLU A 141 -21.97 1.69 -12.66
CA GLU A 141 -21.00 2.70 -13.07
C GLU A 141 -21.26 4.06 -12.38
N LYS A 142 -22.53 4.45 -12.29
CA LYS A 142 -22.95 5.68 -11.60
C LYS A 142 -22.63 5.64 -10.10
N ASP A 143 -22.82 4.49 -9.46
CA ASP A 143 -22.45 4.32 -8.04
C ASP A 143 -20.94 4.44 -7.87
N ARG A 144 -20.16 3.78 -8.74
CA ARG A 144 -18.70 3.84 -8.72
C ARG A 144 -18.19 5.27 -8.87
N ASP A 145 -18.73 6.05 -9.80
CA ASP A 145 -18.28 7.42 -10.05
C ASP A 145 -18.67 8.40 -8.94
N LYS A 146 -19.88 8.29 -8.39
CA LYS A 146 -20.29 9.09 -7.23
C LYS A 146 -19.39 8.82 -6.02
N LEU A 147 -19.04 7.55 -5.80
CA LEU A 147 -18.21 7.11 -4.68
C LEU A 147 -16.74 7.55 -4.85
N LYS A 148 -16.22 7.59 -6.08
CA LYS A 148 -14.91 8.19 -6.38
C LYS A 148 -14.90 9.67 -6.00
N GLN A 149 -15.90 10.44 -6.42
CA GLN A 149 -16.00 11.87 -6.10
C GLN A 149 -16.11 12.13 -4.59
N GLU A 150 -16.92 11.35 -3.87
CA GLU A 150 -17.05 11.47 -2.40
C GLU A 150 -15.75 11.07 -1.69
N SER A 151 -15.06 10.02 -2.16
CA SER A 151 -13.74 9.63 -1.66
C SER A 151 -12.69 10.73 -1.92
N GLU A 152 -12.68 11.33 -3.11
CA GLU A 152 -11.78 12.41 -3.49
C GLU A 152 -11.98 13.64 -2.60
N ALA A 153 -13.24 14.09 -2.42
CA ALA A 153 -13.55 15.26 -1.60
C ALA A 153 -13.19 15.10 -0.11
N ASN A 154 -13.40 13.90 0.45
CA ASN A 154 -13.02 13.59 1.84
C ASN A 154 -11.49 13.51 2.03
N ARG A 155 -10.77 13.14 0.96
CA ARG A 155 -9.32 12.99 0.95
C ARG A 155 -8.61 14.35 0.84
N SER A 156 -9.06 15.24 -0.04
CA SER A 156 -8.44 16.56 -0.30
C SER A 156 -8.21 17.42 0.95
N LYS A 157 -9.07 17.29 1.98
CA LYS A 157 -8.95 18.08 3.22
C LYS A 157 -8.02 17.48 4.28
N GLY A 158 -7.77 16.17 4.25
CA GLY A 158 -6.90 15.49 5.23
C GLY A 158 -5.50 15.16 4.70
N VAL A 159 -5.38 15.01 3.38
CA VAL A 159 -4.20 14.45 2.71
C VAL A 159 -3.13 15.50 2.42
N ALA A 160 -3.48 16.76 2.15
CA ALA A 160 -2.51 17.80 1.81
C ALA A 160 -1.42 18.02 2.90
N MET A 161 -1.76 17.87 4.19
CA MET A 161 -0.85 18.11 5.31
C MET A 161 -0.15 16.84 5.82
N ALA A 162 -0.77 15.67 5.62
CA ALA A 162 -0.17 14.36 5.93
C ALA A 162 0.81 13.90 4.85
N GLU A 163 0.54 14.24 3.59
CA GLU A 163 1.39 13.88 2.44
C GLU A 163 2.72 14.62 2.43
N GLU A 164 2.77 15.89 2.83
CA GLU A 164 4.02 16.67 2.87
C GLU A 164 5.04 16.01 3.82
N ILE A 165 4.55 15.45 4.91
CA ILE A 165 5.33 14.81 5.97
C ILE A 165 5.68 13.34 5.62
N CYS A 166 4.71 12.56 5.12
CA CYS A 166 4.95 11.20 4.63
C CYS A 166 5.90 11.16 3.42
N ARG A 167 5.80 12.13 2.50
CA ARG A 167 6.71 12.29 1.35
C ARG A 167 8.12 12.67 1.76
N LYS A 168 8.29 13.37 2.88
CA LYS A 168 9.60 13.81 3.35
C LYS A 168 10.41 12.67 4.01
N TYR A 169 9.78 11.69 4.67
CA TYR A 169 10.54 10.83 5.59
C TYR A 169 10.30 9.32 5.64
N ARG A 170 9.29 8.68 5.02
CA ARG A 170 8.97 7.29 5.50
C ARG A 170 9.09 6.07 4.60
N ARG A 171 8.79 6.00 3.29
CA ARG A 171 8.64 4.65 2.66
C ARG A 171 8.99 4.43 1.18
N LYS A 172 9.62 5.38 0.47
CA LYS A 172 9.77 5.23 -1.00
C LYS A 172 11.13 4.68 -1.48
N GLY A 173 12.21 4.85 -0.73
CA GLY A 173 13.51 4.23 -1.06
C GLY A 173 13.57 2.72 -0.76
N ARG A 174 12.86 2.27 0.29
CA ARG A 174 12.92 0.87 0.76
C ARG A 174 12.37 -0.15 -0.24
N PHE A 175 11.41 0.24 -1.07
CA PHE A 175 10.89 -0.66 -2.11
C PHE A 175 12.00 -1.16 -3.04
N PHE A 176 12.96 -0.29 -3.38
CA PHE A 176 14.09 -0.67 -4.24
C PHE A 176 15.09 -1.59 -3.52
N GLU A 177 15.16 -1.55 -2.19
CA GLU A 177 15.97 -2.48 -1.39
C GLU A 177 15.41 -3.91 -1.41
N LEU A 178 14.11 -4.10 -1.65
CA LEU A 178 13.52 -5.43 -1.79
C LEU A 178 14.12 -6.22 -2.96
N ALA A 179 14.63 -5.54 -3.98
CA ALA A 179 15.36 -6.19 -5.05
C ALA A 179 16.56 -6.98 -4.51
N LEU A 180 17.27 -6.47 -3.51
CA LEU A 180 18.41 -7.16 -2.90
C LEU A 180 17.95 -8.36 -2.07
N THR A 181 16.94 -8.18 -1.23
CA THR A 181 16.37 -9.26 -0.40
C THR A 181 15.82 -10.41 -1.24
N ASN A 182 15.30 -10.12 -2.43
CA ASN A 182 14.76 -11.11 -3.37
C ASN A 182 15.77 -11.60 -4.41
N GLY A 183 17.03 -11.15 -4.33
CA GLY A 183 18.12 -11.55 -5.23
C GLY A 183 17.92 -11.14 -6.68
N LEU A 184 17.30 -9.99 -6.95
CA LEU A 184 17.00 -9.50 -8.30
C LEU A 184 18.21 -8.78 -8.93
N ASP A 185 18.30 -8.82 -10.26
CA ASP A 185 19.20 -7.97 -11.03
C ASP A 185 18.73 -6.51 -10.91
N CYS A 186 19.54 -5.65 -10.28
CA CYS A 186 19.15 -4.28 -9.95
C CYS A 186 18.83 -3.44 -11.20
N PRO A 187 19.67 -3.39 -12.26
CA PRO A 187 19.33 -2.67 -13.49
C PRO A 187 18.00 -3.11 -14.11
N ALA A 188 17.80 -4.42 -14.28
CA ALA A 188 16.58 -4.96 -14.87
C ALA A 188 15.35 -4.72 -13.99
N PHE A 189 15.49 -4.81 -12.67
CA PHE A 189 14.41 -4.46 -11.73
C PHE A 189 14.03 -2.99 -11.84
N ILE A 190 15.00 -2.07 -11.85
CA ILE A 190 14.76 -0.64 -11.96
C ILE A 190 14.05 -0.32 -13.28
N GLU A 191 14.55 -0.88 -14.40
CA GLU A 191 13.93 -0.72 -15.72
C GLU A 191 12.49 -1.25 -15.75
N ALA A 192 12.29 -2.47 -15.26
CA ALA A 192 10.99 -3.13 -15.20
C ALA A 192 9.99 -2.29 -14.39
N PHE A 193 10.38 -1.85 -13.19
CA PHE A 193 9.53 -1.03 -12.36
C PHE A 193 9.21 0.31 -13.03
N MET A 194 10.21 1.06 -13.48
CA MET A 194 9.98 2.43 -13.99
C MET A 194 9.16 2.47 -15.28
N ASN A 195 9.10 1.37 -16.04
CA ASN A 195 8.28 1.23 -17.25
C ASN A 195 6.96 0.47 -17.01
N SER A 196 6.64 0.10 -15.76
CA SER A 196 5.45 -0.68 -15.42
C SER A 196 4.18 0.17 -15.26
N ARG A 197 3.03 -0.49 -15.38
CA ARG A 197 1.73 0.01 -14.91
C ARG A 197 1.70 0.11 -13.40
N THR A 198 2.45 -0.72 -12.66
CA THR A 198 2.64 -0.57 -11.21
C THR A 198 3.19 0.81 -10.85
N ALA A 199 4.26 1.26 -11.51
CA ALA A 199 4.82 2.60 -11.29
C ALA A 199 3.86 3.69 -11.78
N ALA A 200 3.18 3.49 -12.91
CA ALA A 200 2.16 4.43 -13.39
C ALA A 200 0.97 4.58 -12.41
N ALA A 201 0.61 3.51 -11.68
CA ALA A 201 -0.42 3.57 -10.64
C ALA A 201 0.06 4.34 -9.40
N LEU A 202 1.36 4.33 -9.11
CA LEU A 202 2.00 5.12 -8.04
C LEU A 202 2.26 6.58 -8.44
N ASP A 203 2.18 6.90 -9.74
CA ASP A 203 2.28 8.25 -10.29
C ASP A 203 0.92 8.97 -10.35
N ASP A 204 -0.16 8.21 -10.17
CA ASP A 204 -1.51 8.76 -10.20
C ASP A 204 -1.80 9.53 -8.91
N VAL A 205 -2.57 10.62 -9.03
CA VAL A 205 -3.12 11.37 -7.89
C VAL A 205 -3.95 10.44 -7.00
N TYR A 206 -4.55 9.40 -7.61
CA TYR A 206 -5.19 8.30 -6.91
C TYR A 206 -4.22 7.11 -6.76
N ASP A 207 -3.38 7.14 -5.73
CA ASP A 207 -2.45 6.03 -5.41
C ASP A 207 -3.24 4.78 -4.99
N ARG A 208 -3.49 3.90 -5.97
CA ARG A 208 -4.23 2.64 -5.80
C ARG A 208 -3.52 1.62 -4.90
N LEU A 209 -2.26 1.86 -4.57
CA LEU A 209 -1.40 0.99 -3.80
C LEU A 209 -0.98 1.63 -2.47
N GLN A 210 -1.65 2.72 -2.04
CA GLN A 210 -1.36 3.43 -0.80
C GLN A 210 -1.38 2.54 0.45
N TRP A 211 -2.17 1.46 0.42
CA TRP A 211 -2.28 0.45 1.50
C TRP A 211 -1.48 -0.82 1.23
N ALA A 212 -0.89 -0.97 0.04
CA ALA A 212 -0.12 -2.14 -0.31
C ALA A 212 1.28 -2.07 0.34
N GLY A 213 1.64 -3.09 1.12
CA GLY A 213 3.02 -3.26 1.59
C GLY A 213 3.99 -3.37 0.41
N GLU A 214 5.27 -3.05 0.64
CA GLU A 214 6.29 -3.06 -0.42
C GLU A 214 6.37 -4.42 -1.15
N GLU A 215 6.11 -5.50 -0.42
CA GLU A 215 6.06 -6.88 -0.90
C GLU A 215 4.89 -7.16 -1.87
N TYR A 216 3.72 -6.55 -1.65
CA TYR A 216 2.58 -6.65 -2.57
C TYR A 216 2.87 -5.92 -3.88
N ILE A 217 3.50 -4.74 -3.79
CA ILE A 217 3.91 -3.96 -4.97
C ILE A 217 4.90 -4.78 -5.82
N LEU A 218 5.81 -5.50 -5.16
CA LEU A 218 6.78 -6.36 -5.84
C LEU A 218 6.11 -7.54 -6.56
N ASP A 219 5.12 -8.17 -5.94
CA ASP A 219 4.34 -9.25 -6.57
C ASP A 219 3.56 -8.76 -7.79
N GLU A 220 2.87 -7.64 -7.67
CA GLU A 220 2.09 -7.06 -8.78
C GLU A 220 3.01 -6.71 -9.96
N LEU A 221 4.20 -6.15 -9.67
CA LEU A 221 5.22 -5.91 -10.68
C LEU A 221 5.70 -7.22 -11.32
N ASN A 222 5.99 -8.24 -10.50
CA ASN A 222 6.48 -9.53 -10.97
C ASN A 222 5.46 -10.22 -11.90
N ASP A 223 4.18 -10.17 -11.55
CA ASP A 223 3.09 -10.66 -12.39
C ASP A 223 2.96 -9.87 -13.69
N GLU A 224 3.08 -8.53 -13.61
CA GLU A 224 3.01 -7.65 -14.77
C GLU A 224 4.09 -7.98 -15.81
N VAL A 225 5.34 -8.13 -15.36
CA VAL A 225 6.49 -8.36 -16.24
C VAL A 225 6.76 -9.85 -16.50
N ARG A 226 5.89 -10.73 -16.00
CA ARG A 226 5.96 -12.20 -16.15
C ARG A 226 7.28 -12.79 -15.62
N GLY A 227 7.70 -12.31 -14.45
CA GLY A 227 8.89 -12.77 -13.75
C GLY A 227 10.02 -11.75 -13.78
N LEU A 228 10.47 -11.35 -12.58
CA LEU A 228 11.63 -10.50 -12.39
C LEU A 228 12.92 -11.34 -12.47
N ARG A 229 13.95 -10.76 -13.07
CA ARG A 229 15.26 -11.40 -13.26
C ARG A 229 15.98 -11.55 -11.92
N LYS A 230 16.33 -12.79 -11.54
CA LYS A 230 16.97 -13.15 -10.24
C LYS A 230 18.51 -13.33 -10.27
N ALA A 231 19.17 -13.02 -11.39
CA ALA A 231 20.62 -13.21 -11.50
C ALA A 231 21.24 -12.15 -12.42
N GLY A 232 22.16 -11.37 -11.85
CA GLY A 232 22.93 -10.36 -12.56
C GLY A 232 23.54 -9.30 -11.64
N THR A 233 23.56 -8.05 -12.09
CA THR A 233 24.25 -6.94 -11.43
C THR A 233 23.51 -6.50 -10.17
N THR A 234 24.23 -6.41 -9.04
CA THR A 234 23.68 -5.94 -7.77
C THR A 234 24.29 -4.60 -7.37
N TYR A 235 23.49 -3.71 -6.79
CA TYR A 235 23.95 -2.46 -6.17
C TYR A 235 23.95 -2.58 -4.64
N SER A 236 24.57 -1.63 -3.93
CA SER A 236 24.47 -1.60 -2.46
C SER A 236 23.07 -1.15 -2.02
N SER A 237 22.69 -1.46 -0.77
CA SER A 237 21.41 -1.02 -0.19
C SER A 237 21.25 0.50 -0.25
N GLU A 238 22.32 1.24 0.08
CA GLU A 238 22.33 2.71 0.04
C GLU A 238 22.08 3.27 -1.35
N ILE A 239 22.65 2.63 -2.38
CA ILE A 239 22.43 3.02 -3.77
C ILE A 239 20.99 2.72 -4.17
N MET A 240 20.49 1.52 -3.89
CA MET A 240 19.10 1.16 -4.23
C MET A 240 18.10 2.07 -3.55
N TYR A 241 18.30 2.35 -2.26
CA TYR A 241 17.49 3.28 -1.50
C TYR A 241 17.49 4.68 -2.15
N TRP A 242 18.68 5.21 -2.45
CA TRP A 242 18.81 6.52 -3.07
C TRP A 242 18.14 6.58 -4.46
N ILE A 243 18.34 5.57 -5.30
CA ILE A 243 17.72 5.50 -6.63
C ILE A 243 16.19 5.52 -6.53
N GLY A 244 15.62 4.66 -5.68
CA GLY A 244 14.18 4.62 -5.46
C GLY A 244 13.64 5.94 -4.90
N TYR A 245 14.37 6.55 -3.99
CA TYR A 245 14.03 7.86 -3.42
C TYR A 245 14.02 8.96 -4.48
N ILE A 246 15.09 9.11 -5.26
CA ILE A 246 15.19 10.12 -6.31
C ILE A 246 14.08 9.96 -7.34
N TYR A 247 13.84 8.75 -7.89
CA TYR A 247 12.81 8.57 -8.91
C TYR A 247 11.41 8.94 -8.42
N ARG A 248 11.06 8.54 -7.19
CA ARG A 248 9.75 8.88 -6.63
C ARG A 248 9.63 10.37 -6.28
N TYR A 249 10.70 10.97 -5.77
CA TYR A 249 10.73 12.40 -5.49
C TYR A 249 10.67 13.23 -6.77
N TRP A 250 11.36 12.79 -7.83
CA TRP A 250 11.37 13.45 -9.13
C TRP A 250 9.96 13.55 -9.71
N HIS A 251 9.23 12.43 -9.75
CA HIS A 251 7.83 12.43 -10.17
C HIS A 251 6.99 13.42 -9.33
N TYR A 252 7.16 13.39 -8.01
CA TYR A 252 6.44 14.31 -7.12
C TYR A 252 6.77 15.78 -7.38
N TYR A 253 8.05 16.09 -7.55
CA TYR A 253 8.56 17.45 -7.69
C TYR A 253 8.13 18.09 -9.02
N THR A 254 8.04 17.29 -10.08
CA THR A 254 7.92 17.79 -11.46
C THR A 254 6.61 17.40 -12.15
N GLY A 255 5.91 16.39 -11.64
CA GLY A 255 4.79 15.73 -12.31
C GLY A 255 5.18 14.81 -13.47
N GLU A 256 6.46 14.68 -13.81
CA GLU A 256 6.94 13.83 -14.91
C GLU A 256 6.69 12.34 -14.59
N LYS A 257 6.24 11.55 -15.56
CA LYS A 257 5.88 10.14 -15.32
C LYS A 257 7.13 9.28 -15.13
N SER A 258 7.03 8.18 -14.38
CA SER A 258 8.15 7.27 -14.10
C SER A 258 8.90 6.85 -15.37
N HIS A 259 8.19 6.46 -16.42
CA HIS A 259 8.82 6.04 -17.69
C HIS A 259 9.51 7.20 -18.43
N GLU A 260 9.11 8.45 -18.21
CA GLU A 260 9.76 9.64 -18.79
C GLU A 260 11.03 9.98 -18.00
N ILE A 261 10.95 9.90 -16.67
CA ILE A 261 12.10 10.05 -15.76
C ILE A 261 13.18 9.02 -16.08
N TYR A 262 12.79 7.76 -16.29
CA TYR A 262 13.74 6.70 -16.60
C TYR A 262 14.46 6.89 -17.93
N LYS A 263 13.78 7.47 -18.95
CA LYS A 263 14.43 7.83 -20.21
C LYS A 263 15.52 8.88 -20.03
N MET A 264 15.32 9.82 -19.09
CA MET A 264 16.31 10.86 -18.79
C MET A 264 17.48 10.31 -17.97
N ALA A 265 17.19 9.50 -16.96
CA ALA A 265 18.19 8.91 -16.08
C ALA A 265 17.91 7.41 -15.89
N ASP A 266 18.55 6.59 -16.72
CA ASP A 266 18.45 5.13 -16.63
C ASP A 266 19.20 4.56 -15.42
N ALA A 267 19.07 3.24 -15.19
CA ALA A 267 19.66 2.58 -14.02
C ALA A 267 21.20 2.72 -13.96
N LYS A 268 21.86 2.84 -15.13
CA LYS A 268 23.30 3.05 -15.22
C LYS A 268 23.67 4.48 -14.83
N THR A 269 23.00 5.47 -15.43
CA THR A 269 23.19 6.90 -15.14
C THR A 269 22.99 7.18 -13.65
N MET A 270 21.91 6.64 -13.07
CA MET A 270 21.65 6.77 -11.63
C MET A 270 22.76 6.16 -10.78
N ARG A 271 23.25 4.98 -11.14
CA ARG A 271 24.34 4.31 -10.40
C ARG A 271 25.66 5.10 -10.46
N GLU A 272 26.00 5.64 -11.62
CA GLU A 272 27.22 6.43 -11.84
C GLU A 272 27.16 7.78 -11.12
N CYS A 273 25.99 8.43 -11.10
CA CYS A 273 25.80 9.73 -10.45
C CYS A 273 25.70 9.65 -8.91
N TRP A 274 25.39 8.48 -8.35
CA TRP A 274 25.19 8.31 -6.90
C TRP A 274 26.31 8.94 -6.07
N LEU A 275 27.58 8.65 -6.37
CA LEU A 275 28.72 9.11 -5.56
C LEU A 275 28.77 10.64 -5.43
N GLY A 276 28.46 11.36 -6.50
CA GLY A 276 28.45 12.83 -6.49
C GLY A 276 27.15 13.44 -6.00
N PHE A 277 26.02 12.74 -6.12
CA PHE A 277 24.69 13.33 -5.94
C PHE A 277 23.99 12.92 -4.64
N HIS A 278 24.41 11.83 -4.00
CA HIS A 278 23.74 11.32 -2.79
C HIS A 278 23.86 12.22 -1.55
N THR A 279 24.79 13.18 -1.56
CA THR A 279 24.95 14.19 -0.50
C THR A 279 24.32 15.54 -0.84
N LEU A 280 23.75 15.68 -2.04
CA LEU A 280 23.15 16.93 -2.51
C LEU A 280 21.70 17.06 -2.03
N ASP A 281 21.19 18.28 -2.07
CA ASP A 281 19.74 18.48 -2.01
C ASP A 281 19.06 17.69 -3.14
N VAL A 282 17.93 17.06 -2.83
CA VAL A 282 17.22 16.17 -3.77
C VAL A 282 16.78 16.89 -5.04
N THR A 283 16.33 18.15 -4.94
CA THR A 283 15.94 18.94 -6.11
C THR A 283 17.16 19.27 -6.97
N MET A 284 18.28 19.63 -6.34
CA MET A 284 19.54 19.87 -7.03
C MET A 284 20.09 18.61 -7.72
N ALA A 285 19.96 17.43 -7.09
CA ALA A 285 20.33 16.16 -7.71
C ALA A 285 19.47 15.87 -8.95
N ILE A 286 18.17 16.12 -8.89
CA ILE A 286 17.24 15.96 -10.02
C ILE A 286 17.60 16.92 -11.16
N ASP A 287 17.80 18.21 -10.86
CA ASP A 287 18.15 19.21 -11.87
C ASP A 287 19.48 18.88 -12.55
N ASN A 288 20.48 18.43 -11.79
CA ASN A 288 21.76 17.98 -12.36
C ASN A 288 21.59 16.75 -13.26
N LEU A 289 20.73 15.79 -12.89
CA LEU A 289 20.42 14.63 -13.74
C LEU A 289 19.76 15.06 -15.06
N LYS A 290 18.89 16.07 -15.03
CA LYS A 290 18.30 16.66 -16.24
C LYS A 290 19.34 17.35 -17.11
N GLU A 291 20.26 18.10 -16.51
CA GLU A 291 21.35 18.75 -17.25
C GLU A 291 22.29 17.73 -17.91
N ILE A 292 22.60 16.62 -17.23
CA ILE A 292 23.36 15.51 -17.84
C ILE A 292 22.63 14.95 -19.06
N TYR A 293 21.31 14.79 -18.99
CA TYR A 293 20.53 14.29 -20.13
C TYR A 293 20.54 15.27 -21.31
N LYS A 294 20.43 16.59 -21.08
CA LYS A 294 20.47 17.62 -22.14
C LYS A 294 21.81 17.73 -22.86
N GLN A 295 22.88 17.22 -22.26
CA GLN A 295 24.23 17.22 -22.83
C GLN A 295 24.52 16.00 -23.74
N LYS A 296 23.60 15.03 -23.78
CA LYS A 296 23.65 13.88 -24.67
C LYS A 296 22.95 14.19 -26.00
#